data_AF-A0A9R1A2G2-F1
#
_entry.id   AF-A0A9R1A2G2-F1
#
_cell.length_a   1.000
_cell.length_b   1.000
_cell.length_c   1.000
_cell.angle_alpha   90.00
_cell.angle_beta   90.00
_cell.angle_gamma   90.00
#
_symmetry.space_group_name_H-M   'P 1'
#
loop_
_entity.id
_entity.type
_entity.pdbx_description
1 polymer ?
#
loop_
_entity_poly.entity_id
_entity_poly.type
_entity_poly.pdbx_seq_one_letter_code
_entity_poly.pdbx_strand_id
1 'polypeptide(L)'
;MEDLSVEELASNLSTYKDQLREVRKFIKEKKDDAGISEYVDMEKELQEVITLTEELLATANPSESAQNDVGLSPPNYSAGVHSEALDDLSQSHEKFAVGTKVQAVYSEDGEWYNATIEGLTPIGYFVSYEGWGNKEEHP
;
A
#
# COMPACT_ATOMS: atom_id res chain seq x y z
N MET A 1 -13.80 -6.97 21.10
CA MET A 1 -12.98 -7.44 19.98
C MET A 1 -13.98 -8.08 19.04
N GLU A 2 -14.37 -7.34 18.00
CA GLU A 2 -15.35 -7.81 17.03
C GLU A 2 -14.60 -8.71 16.04
N ASP A 3 -14.60 -10.01 16.30
CA ASP A 3 -14.18 -11.01 15.32
C ASP A 3 -15.21 -11.00 14.18
N LEU A 4 -14.95 -10.19 13.15
CA LEU A 4 -15.73 -10.18 11.92
C LEU A 4 -15.70 -11.59 11.32
N SER A 5 -16.86 -12.24 11.25
CA SER A 5 -16.97 -13.59 10.69
C SER A 5 -16.65 -13.56 9.20
N VAL A 6 -16.09 -14.64 8.65
CA VAL A 6 -15.77 -14.81 7.22
C VAL A 6 -17.00 -14.49 6.33
N GLU A 7 -18.19 -14.77 6.85
CA GLU A 7 -19.49 -14.50 6.25
C GLU A 7 -19.78 -12.99 6.13
N GLU A 8 -19.53 -12.24 7.20
CA GLU A 8 -19.71 -10.79 7.24
C GLU A 8 -18.68 -10.10 6.34
N LEU A 9 -17.45 -10.64 6.34
CA LEU A 9 -16.38 -10.15 5.50
C LEU A 9 -16.71 -10.30 4.01
N ALA A 10 -17.32 -11.43 3.61
CA ALA A 10 -17.80 -11.64 2.24
C ALA A 10 -18.98 -10.73 1.86
N SER A 11 -19.89 -10.47 2.81
CA SER A 11 -21.01 -9.55 2.61
C SER A 11 -20.52 -8.10 2.43
N ASN A 12 -19.62 -7.66 3.31
CA ASN A 12 -18.98 -6.35 3.23
C ASN A 12 -18.15 -6.21 1.94
N LEU A 13 -17.44 -7.26 1.53
CA LEU A 13 -16.72 -7.30 0.25
C LEU A 13 -17.64 -6.99 -0.93
N SER A 14 -18.82 -7.62 -0.98
CA SER A 14 -19.79 -7.36 -2.06
C SER A 14 -20.22 -5.89 -2.06
N THR A 15 -20.43 -5.31 -0.88
CA THR A 15 -20.77 -3.88 -0.73
C THR A 15 -19.63 -2.98 -1.21
N TYR A 16 -18.37 -3.26 -0.85
CA TYR A 16 -17.21 -2.49 -1.31
C TYR A 16 -17.01 -2.59 -2.83
N LYS A 17 -17.25 -3.76 -3.43
CA LYS A 17 -17.21 -3.93 -4.89
C LYS A 17 -18.26 -3.08 -5.63
N ASP A 18 -19.45 -2.95 -5.06
CA ASP A 18 -20.48 -2.07 -5.62
C ASP A 18 -20.12 -0.58 -5.48
N GLN A 19 -19.57 -0.17 -4.34
CA GLN A 19 -19.06 1.18 -4.15
C GLN A 19 -17.92 1.51 -5.14
N LEU A 20 -16.99 0.57 -5.37
CA LEU A 20 -15.91 0.71 -6.34
C LEU A 20 -16.45 0.94 -7.76
N ARG A 21 -17.53 0.23 -8.12
CA ARG A 21 -18.18 0.38 -9.43
C ARG A 21 -18.78 1.77 -9.60
N GLU A 22 -19.41 2.30 -8.56
CA GLU A 22 -20.02 3.63 -8.57
C GLU A 22 -18.96 4.73 -8.63
N VAL A 23 -17.91 4.61 -7.81
CA VAL A 23 -16.76 5.53 -7.82
C VAL A 23 -16.06 5.54 -9.18
N ARG A 24 -15.80 4.36 -9.77
CA ARG A 24 -15.23 4.25 -11.12
C ARG A 24 -16.11 4.87 -12.19
N LYS A 25 -17.43 4.71 -12.08
CA LYS A 25 -18.39 5.34 -13.00
C LYS A 25 -18.34 6.87 -12.85
N PHE A 26 -18.31 7.37 -11.63
CA PHE A 26 -18.22 8.80 -11.34
C PHE A 26 -16.92 9.43 -11.85
N ILE A 27 -15.77 8.79 -11.60
CA ILE A 27 -14.45 9.18 -12.14
C ILE A 27 -14.49 9.21 -13.67
N LYS A 28 -15.11 8.21 -14.28
CA LYS A 28 -15.23 8.11 -15.75
C LYS A 28 -16.10 9.22 -16.33
N GLU A 29 -17.21 9.56 -15.69
CA GLU A 29 -18.15 10.59 -16.15
C GLU A 29 -17.61 12.00 -15.95
N LYS A 30 -16.81 12.24 -14.91
CA LYS A 30 -16.32 13.58 -14.58
C LYS A 30 -14.86 13.83 -14.96
N LYS A 31 -14.20 12.95 -15.73
CA LYS A 31 -12.73 12.84 -15.91
C LYS A 31 -11.93 14.16 -16.07
N ASP A 32 -12.57 15.22 -16.56
CA ASP A 32 -11.99 16.55 -16.77
C ASP A 32 -12.08 17.50 -15.55
N ASP A 33 -12.68 17.05 -14.44
CA ASP A 33 -12.92 17.83 -13.24
C ASP A 33 -11.72 17.73 -12.26
N ALA A 34 -11.18 18.87 -11.82
CA ALA A 34 -9.98 18.91 -10.97
C ALA A 34 -10.16 18.22 -9.61
N GLY A 35 -11.40 18.05 -9.15
CA GLY A 35 -11.73 17.33 -7.92
C GLY A 35 -11.69 15.81 -8.05
N ILE A 36 -11.42 15.25 -9.23
CA ILE A 36 -11.42 13.80 -9.42
C ILE A 36 -10.24 13.08 -8.77
N SER A 37 -9.12 13.78 -8.55
CA SER A 37 -7.94 13.13 -7.96
C SER A 37 -8.30 12.42 -6.65
N GLU A 38 -9.11 13.04 -5.81
CA GLU A 38 -9.58 12.47 -4.53
C GLU A 38 -10.41 11.19 -4.73
N TYR A 39 -11.25 11.15 -5.76
CA TYR A 39 -12.01 9.95 -6.10
C TYR A 39 -11.12 8.84 -6.66
N VAL A 40 -10.05 9.19 -7.38
CA VAL A 40 -9.06 8.24 -7.91
C VAL A 40 -8.24 7.62 -6.78
N ASP A 41 -7.86 8.41 -5.78
CA ASP A 41 -7.18 7.89 -4.58
C ASP A 41 -8.11 6.98 -3.77
N MET A 42 -9.36 7.41 -3.53
CA MET A 42 -10.40 6.56 -2.90
C MET A 42 -10.64 5.25 -3.67
N GLU A 43 -10.60 5.27 -5.01
CA GLU A 43 -10.72 4.06 -5.83
C GLU A 43 -9.60 3.06 -5.53
N LYS A 44 -8.35 3.55 -5.41
CA LYS A 44 -7.19 2.70 -5.15
C LYS A 44 -7.25 2.10 -3.75
N GLU A 45 -7.55 2.92 -2.74
CA GLU A 45 -7.68 2.46 -1.35
C GLU A 45 -8.78 1.40 -1.23
N LEU A 46 -9.93 1.64 -1.85
CA LEU A 46 -11.04 0.69 -1.86
C LEU A 46 -10.69 -0.60 -2.59
N GLN A 47 -9.92 -0.53 -3.68
CA GLN A 47 -9.46 -1.72 -4.41
C GLN A 47 -8.48 -2.56 -3.58
N GLU A 48 -7.60 -1.92 -2.81
CA GLU A 48 -6.65 -2.60 -1.93
C GLU A 48 -7.39 -3.37 -0.82
N VAL A 49 -8.36 -2.73 -0.17
CA VAL A 49 -9.19 -3.38 0.87
C VAL A 49 -9.95 -4.58 0.31
N ILE A 50 -10.54 -4.45 -0.88
CA ILE A 50 -11.22 -5.58 -1.55
C ILE A 50 -10.23 -6.72 -1.81
N THR A 51 -9.05 -6.40 -2.31
CA THR A 51 -8.02 -7.42 -2.64
C THR A 51 -7.57 -8.17 -1.40
N LEU A 52 -7.19 -7.45 -0.35
CA LEU A 52 -6.78 -8.05 0.93
C LEU A 52 -7.89 -8.93 1.52
N THR A 53 -9.12 -8.47 1.40
CA THR A 53 -10.29 -9.21 1.88
C THR A 53 -10.55 -10.47 1.06
N GLU A 54 -10.38 -10.43 -0.26
CA GLU A 54 -10.45 -11.61 -1.14
C GLU A 54 -9.34 -12.62 -0.83
N GLU A 55 -8.12 -12.15 -0.54
CA GLU A 55 -7.01 -13.04 -0.14
C GLU A 55 -7.26 -13.71 1.20
N LEU A 56 -7.82 -13.00 2.19
CA LEU A 56 -8.23 -13.56 3.47
C LEU A 56 -9.37 -14.60 3.30
N LEU A 57 -10.33 -14.33 2.43
CA LEU A 57 -11.42 -15.26 2.10
C LEU A 57 -10.91 -16.50 1.33
N ALA A 58 -9.97 -16.32 0.40
CA ALA A 58 -9.38 -17.40 -0.39
C ALA A 58 -8.48 -18.31 0.46
N THR A 59 -7.71 -17.75 1.39
CA THR A 59 -6.92 -18.52 2.35
C THR A 59 -7.79 -19.25 3.37
N ALA A 60 -8.96 -18.69 3.71
CA ALA A 60 -9.96 -19.36 4.55
C ALA A 60 -10.68 -20.52 3.87
N ASN A 61 -10.65 -20.62 2.52
CA ASN A 61 -11.34 -21.66 1.75
C ASN A 61 -10.38 -22.37 0.76
N PRO A 62 -9.60 -23.38 1.20
CA PRO A 62 -8.58 -24.04 0.38
C PRO A 62 -9.19 -25.06 -0.60
N SER A 63 -10.03 -24.62 -1.54
CA SER A 63 -10.43 -25.44 -2.68
C SER A 63 -10.58 -24.57 -3.93
N GLU A 64 -9.85 -24.99 -4.96
CA GLU A 64 -9.77 -24.45 -6.33
C GLU A 64 -8.62 -23.45 -6.60
N SER A 65 -7.39 -23.99 -6.62
CA SER A 65 -6.25 -23.48 -7.37
C SER A 65 -6.04 -24.35 -8.62
N ALA A 66 -6.10 -23.75 -9.81
CA ALA A 66 -5.61 -24.22 -11.13
C ALA A 66 -6.33 -23.40 -12.24
N GLN A 67 -5.79 -22.77 -13.29
CA GLN A 67 -4.50 -22.65 -13.99
C GLN A 67 -4.63 -21.35 -14.86
N ASN A 68 -3.63 -20.65 -15.41
CA ASN A 68 -2.60 -21.01 -16.41
C ASN A 68 -1.66 -19.78 -16.52
N ASP A 69 -0.33 -19.85 -16.36
CA ASP A 69 0.74 -20.19 -17.33
C ASP A 69 0.64 -19.60 -18.76
N VAL A 70 1.66 -18.79 -19.11
CA VAL A 70 2.20 -18.30 -20.41
C VAL A 70 2.56 -16.81 -20.28
N GLY A 71 3.80 -16.36 -20.47
CA GLY A 71 4.96 -17.04 -20.99
C GLY A 71 6.20 -16.13 -20.99
N LEU A 72 7.34 -16.80 -20.97
CA LEU A 72 8.66 -16.23 -21.21
C LEU A 72 8.77 -15.69 -22.63
N SER A 73 9.25 -14.45 -22.79
CA SER A 73 10.31 -14.07 -23.73
C SER A 73 10.79 -12.62 -23.49
N PRO A 74 12.08 -12.38 -23.20
CA PRO A 74 12.79 -11.14 -23.55
C PRO A 74 13.31 -11.26 -25.02
N PRO A 75 14.02 -10.30 -25.64
CA PRO A 75 14.52 -9.01 -25.14
C PRO A 75 14.21 -7.80 -26.06
N ASN A 76 14.27 -6.57 -25.53
CA ASN A 76 14.83 -5.48 -26.32
C ASN A 76 15.65 -4.54 -25.43
N TYR A 77 16.95 -4.70 -25.56
CA TYR A 77 17.98 -3.78 -25.12
C TYR A 77 17.83 -2.48 -25.92
N SER A 78 17.86 -1.32 -25.27
CA SER A 78 18.74 -0.20 -25.64
C SER A 78 18.45 1.05 -24.80
N ALA A 79 19.46 1.39 -24.00
CA ALA A 79 19.82 2.71 -23.46
C ALA A 79 18.82 3.36 -22.48
N GLY A 80 19.18 3.71 -21.24
CA GLY A 80 20.49 4.12 -20.73
C GLY A 80 20.83 3.54 -19.36
N VAL A 81 22.06 3.10 -19.28
CA VAL A 81 22.77 2.58 -18.11
C VAL A 81 23.34 3.74 -17.31
N HIS A 82 22.95 3.86 -16.04
CA HIS A 82 23.80 4.22 -14.90
C HIS A 82 23.14 3.49 -13.70
N SER A 83 23.51 2.25 -13.34
CA SER A 83 24.73 1.90 -12.59
C SER A 83 24.76 2.70 -11.27
N GLU A 84 24.76 2.17 -10.05
CA GLU A 84 24.99 0.84 -9.45
C GLU A 84 24.40 1.01 -8.02
N ALA A 85 23.44 0.21 -7.59
CA ALA A 85 23.73 -0.83 -6.62
C ALA A 85 22.62 -1.88 -6.69
N LEU A 86 23.07 -3.08 -7.03
CA LEU A 86 22.39 -4.31 -6.73
C LEU A 86 22.46 -4.48 -5.20
N ASP A 87 21.33 -4.51 -4.54
CA ASP A 87 21.10 -5.34 -3.36
C ASP A 87 19.57 -5.47 -3.27
N ASP A 88 19.06 -6.58 -3.80
CA ASP A 88 18.59 -7.65 -2.93
C ASP A 88 17.16 -7.35 -2.46
N LEU A 89 16.22 -7.54 -3.40
CA LEU A 89 14.78 -7.63 -3.12
C LEU A 89 14.46 -8.93 -2.37
N SER A 90 15.25 -9.25 -1.35
CA SER A 90 14.91 -10.23 -0.34
C SER A 90 14.22 -9.49 0.80
N GLN A 91 13.16 -10.12 1.30
CA GLN A 91 12.37 -9.68 2.43
C GLN A 91 13.17 -9.80 3.73
N SER A 92 14.24 -9.02 3.86
CA SER A 92 15.03 -8.93 5.08
C SER A 92 14.94 -7.49 5.57
N HIS A 93 14.03 -7.23 6.51
CA HIS A 93 14.15 -6.22 7.57
C HIS A 93 15.36 -5.27 7.39
N GLU A 94 15.29 -4.35 6.42
CA GLU A 94 16.36 -3.39 6.22
C GLU A 94 16.14 -2.31 7.27
N LYS A 95 16.91 -2.38 8.36
CA LYS A 95 16.99 -1.30 9.31
C LYS A 95 17.44 -0.05 8.57
N PHE A 96 16.50 0.85 8.33
CA PHE A 96 16.79 2.10 7.67
C PHE A 96 17.90 2.87 8.42
N ALA A 97 18.91 3.33 7.69
CA ALA A 97 20.02 4.08 8.28
C ALA A 97 19.58 5.48 8.75
N VAL A 98 20.27 6.02 9.75
CA VAL A 98 20.08 7.42 10.17
C VAL A 98 20.36 8.36 9.00
N GLY A 99 19.45 9.28 8.74
CA GLY A 99 19.44 10.19 7.59
C GLY A 99 18.54 9.75 6.43
N THR A 100 17.99 8.54 6.47
CA THR A 100 17.05 8.05 5.46
C THR A 100 15.72 8.79 5.55
N LYS A 101 15.19 9.23 4.40
CA LYS A 101 13.85 9.80 4.29
C LYS A 101 12.81 8.68 4.26
N VAL A 102 11.85 8.75 5.16
CA VAL A 102 10.75 7.79 5.31
C VAL A 102 9.44 8.54 5.49
N GLN A 103 8.32 7.83 5.39
CA GLN A 103 7.02 8.37 5.81
C GLN A 103 6.65 7.76 7.16
N ALA A 104 6.20 8.58 8.09
CA ALA A 104 5.76 8.15 9.41
C ALA A 104 4.37 8.70 9.72
N VAL A 105 3.60 7.94 10.48
CA VAL A 105 2.26 8.31 10.91
C VAL A 105 2.34 9.23 12.12
N TYR A 106 1.81 10.44 12.04
CA TYR A 106 1.85 11.37 13.16
C TYR A 106 0.80 10.98 14.20
N SER A 107 1.23 10.66 15.43
CA SER A 107 0.32 10.11 16.46
C SER A 107 -0.80 11.06 16.90
N GLU A 108 -0.71 12.36 16.62
CA GLU A 108 -1.73 13.35 17.00
C GLU A 108 -2.94 13.34 16.06
N ASP A 109 -2.72 13.17 14.76
CA ASP A 109 -3.76 13.24 13.72
C ASP A 109 -3.94 11.93 12.95
N GLY A 110 -3.01 10.97 13.07
CA GLY A 110 -3.04 9.69 12.36
C GLY A 110 -2.68 9.76 10.87
N GLU A 111 -2.17 10.91 10.40
CA GLU A 111 -1.81 11.12 9.00
C GLU A 111 -0.33 10.84 8.72
N TRP A 112 0.00 10.54 7.46
CA TRP A 112 1.35 10.20 7.03
C TRP A 112 2.13 11.42 6.56
N TYR A 113 3.28 11.67 7.18
CA TYR A 113 4.13 12.80 6.85
C TYR A 113 5.55 12.36 6.50
N ASN A 114 6.24 13.17 5.70
CA ASN A 114 7.65 12.97 5.41
C ASN A 114 8.48 13.19 6.67
N ALA A 115 9.27 12.19 7.02
CA ALA A 115 10.14 12.19 8.17
C ALA A 115 11.54 11.69 7.80
N THR A 116 12.52 12.02 8.64
CA THR A 116 13.90 11.58 8.48
C THR A 116 14.30 10.78 9.70
N ILE A 117 14.89 9.61 9.50
CA ILE A 117 15.36 8.80 10.62
C ILE A 117 16.53 9.51 11.29
N GLU A 118 16.35 9.86 12.55
CA GLU A 118 17.37 10.47 13.40
C GLU A 118 18.10 9.42 14.23
N GLY A 119 17.44 8.29 14.52
CA GLY A 119 18.02 7.25 15.34
C GLY A 119 17.34 5.91 15.17
N LEU A 120 18.09 4.85 15.45
CA LEU A 120 17.55 3.50 15.58
C LEU A 120 17.40 3.21 17.07
N THR A 121 16.27 2.66 17.47
CA THR A 121 16.03 2.22 18.85
C THR A 121 15.90 0.71 18.90
N PRO A 122 15.98 0.09 20.10
CA PRO A 122 15.81 -1.35 20.24
C PRO A 122 14.43 -1.84 19.81
N ILE A 123 13.44 -0.95 19.85
CA ILE A 123 12.03 -1.25 19.56
C ILE A 123 11.57 -0.70 18.21
N GLY A 124 12.35 0.16 17.55
CA GLY A 124 11.92 0.87 16.34
C GLY A 124 12.92 1.92 15.81
N TYR A 125 12.40 3.05 15.36
CA TYR A 125 13.11 4.15 14.74
C TYR A 125 12.64 5.49 15.32
N PHE A 126 13.59 6.35 15.69
CA PHE A 126 13.34 7.76 15.91
C PHE A 126 13.29 8.46 14.56
N VAL A 127 12.14 9.04 14.23
CA VAL A 127 11.94 9.83 13.02
C VAL A 127 11.71 11.29 13.39
N SER A 128 12.15 12.21 12.55
CA SER A 128 11.88 13.65 12.69
C SER A 128 11.11 14.16 11.48
N TYR A 129 9.95 14.76 11.72
CA TYR A 129 9.06 15.27 10.68
C TYR A 129 9.64 16.52 10.02
N GLU A 130 9.72 16.49 8.69
CA GLU A 130 10.24 17.60 7.91
C GLU A 130 9.29 18.80 7.97
N GLY A 131 9.84 19.98 8.25
CA GLY A 131 9.08 21.24 8.32
C GLY A 131 8.57 21.62 9.71
N TRP A 132 8.47 20.67 10.64
CA TRP A 132 7.95 20.90 12.00
C TRP A 132 9.01 20.68 13.09
N GLY A 133 10.01 19.81 12.84
CA GLY A 133 11.08 19.52 13.80
C GLY A 133 10.65 18.66 14.98
N ASN A 134 9.40 18.18 14.99
CA ASN A 134 8.91 17.19 15.93
C ASN A 134 9.59 15.84 15.68
N LYS A 135 9.78 15.06 16.75
CA LYS A 135 10.44 13.74 16.72
C LYS A 135 9.56 12.72 17.40
N GLU A 136 9.38 11.58 16.77
CA GLU A 136 8.55 10.49 17.29
C GLU A 136 9.28 9.14 17.12
N GLU A 137 9.00 8.21 18.03
CA GLU A 137 9.52 6.85 17.94
C GLU A 137 8.43 5.94 17.38
N HIS A 138 8.72 5.28 16.26
CA HIS A 138 7.84 4.29 15.65
C HIS A 138 8.50 2.91 15.62
N PRO A 139 7.77 1.83 15.93
CA PRO A 139 8.27 0.46 15.85
C PRO A 139 8.58 0.01 14.42
#